data_AF-A0A7S1GP39-F1
#
_entry.id   AF-A0A7S1GP39-F1
#
_cell.length_a   1.000
_cell.length_b   1.000
_cell.length_c   1.000
_cell.angle_alpha   90.00
_cell.angle_beta   90.00
_cell.angle_gamma   90.00
#
_symmetry.space_group_name_H-M   'P 1'
#
loop_
_entity.id
_entity.type
_entity.pdbx_description
1 polymer ?
#
loop_
_entity_poly.entity_id
_entity_poly.type
_entity_poly.pdbx_seq_one_letter_code
_entity_poly.pdbx_strand_id
1 'polypeptide(L)'
;DGTVLAIPGYQNDGNGPNSGHVRVFVWSGTDWTQRGLDIEGEAGNDRFGRSVSLSSSGTILAVGALFNNGGGSNSGHARVFRWTGTSWDQIGRDLDGPSSSDRFGSSVSLSSSGSVLAVGGDRYNINGMLSNDVGIARVFGFDGNQWVQMGQDIVGMLLGDRLGFALSLSA
;
A
#
# COMPACT_ATOMS: atom_id res chain seq x y z
N ASP A 1 -14.39 14.21 2.55
CA ASP A 1 -14.85 15.56 2.10
C ASP A 1 -13.97 16.14 0.99
N GLY A 2 -12.84 15.52 0.65
CA GLY A 2 -11.95 15.99 -0.42
C GLY A 2 -10.97 17.08 0.03
N THR A 3 -10.79 17.30 1.33
CA THR A 3 -9.89 18.34 1.87
C THR A 3 -8.47 17.84 2.17
N VAL A 4 -8.23 16.53 2.04
CA VAL A 4 -6.91 15.90 2.19
C VAL A 4 -6.56 15.14 0.92
N LEU A 5 -5.35 15.35 0.41
CA LEU A 5 -4.87 14.78 -0.83
C LEU A 5 -3.52 14.11 -0.60
N ALA A 6 -3.39 12.83 -0.97
CA ALA A 6 -2.11 12.13 -1.00
C ALA A 6 -1.61 12.02 -2.45
N ILE A 7 -0.37 12.41 -2.69
CA ILE A 7 0.28 12.42 -4.01
C ILE A 7 1.55 11.58 -3.93
N PRO A 8 1.61 10.43 -4.61
CA PRO A 8 2.82 9.64 -4.69
C PRO A 8 3.78 10.14 -5.79
N GLY A 9 5.07 9.96 -5.55
CA GLY A 9 6.12 10.02 -6.58
C GLY A 9 6.99 8.77 -6.48
N TYR A 10 6.58 7.70 -7.17
CA TYR A 10 7.15 6.35 -7.00
C TYR A 10 8.55 6.13 -7.61
N GLN A 11 9.10 7.12 -8.30
CA GLN A 11 10.48 7.09 -8.83
C GLN A 11 11.33 8.21 -8.22
N ASN A 12 10.90 8.77 -7.10
CA ASN A 12 11.72 9.74 -6.39
C ASN A 12 13.00 9.07 -5.88
N ASP A 13 14.12 9.80 -5.96
CA ASP A 13 15.46 9.32 -5.62
C ASP A 13 15.94 9.77 -4.22
N GLY A 14 15.06 10.41 -3.44
CA GLY A 14 15.38 11.08 -2.16
C GLY A 14 15.96 10.15 -1.10
N ASN A 15 15.54 8.87 -1.09
CA ASN A 15 16.12 7.83 -0.24
C ASN A 15 16.73 6.67 -1.06
N GLY A 16 17.36 7.01 -2.18
CA GLY A 16 17.99 6.07 -3.12
C GLY A 16 17.23 5.94 -4.44
N PRO A 17 17.86 5.41 -5.51
CA PRO A 17 17.31 5.44 -6.86
C PRO A 17 15.94 4.75 -6.96
N ASN A 18 14.92 5.42 -7.45
CA ASN A 18 13.54 4.95 -7.54
C ASN A 18 12.96 4.39 -6.22
N SER A 19 13.42 4.88 -5.07
CA SER A 19 12.89 4.48 -3.76
C SER A 19 11.44 4.90 -3.59
N GLY A 20 11.10 6.09 -4.12
CA GLY A 20 9.76 6.64 -4.10
C GLY A 20 9.40 7.34 -2.79
N HIS A 21 8.35 8.16 -2.84
CA HIS A 21 7.85 8.90 -1.68
C HIS A 21 6.35 9.20 -1.84
N VAL A 22 5.70 9.67 -0.78
CA VAL A 22 4.35 10.23 -0.80
C VAL A 22 4.33 11.57 -0.06
N ARG A 23 3.66 12.55 -0.65
CA ARG A 23 3.33 13.83 0.01
C ARG A 23 1.84 13.90 0.30
N VAL A 24 1.49 14.43 1.46
CA VAL A 24 0.10 14.68 1.81
C VAL A 24 -0.13 16.18 1.94
N PHE A 25 -1.23 16.66 1.37
CA PHE A 25 -1.63 18.06 1.40
C PHE A 25 -3.01 18.20 2.05
N VAL A 26 -3.25 19.35 2.68
CA VAL A 26 -4.55 19.74 3.22
C VAL A 26 -5.00 21.05 2.59
N TRP A 27 -6.29 21.15 2.29
CA TRP A 27 -6.92 22.37 1.79
C TRP A 27 -7.23 23.32 2.94
N SER A 28 -6.70 24.55 2.89
CA SER A 28 -6.96 25.59 3.90
C SER A 28 -8.28 26.35 3.69
N GLY A 29 -8.96 26.13 2.56
CA GLY A 29 -10.00 27.03 2.06
C GLY A 29 -9.55 27.89 0.89
N THR A 30 -8.23 28.13 0.75
CA THR A 30 -7.64 28.94 -0.33
C THR A 30 -6.48 28.25 -1.04
N ASP A 31 -5.73 27.41 -0.34
CA ASP A 31 -4.49 26.81 -0.84
C ASP A 31 -4.34 25.37 -0.36
N TRP A 32 -3.56 24.59 -1.12
CA TRP A 32 -3.09 23.28 -0.69
C TRP A 32 -1.75 23.45 0.01
N THR A 33 -1.69 23.12 1.30
CA THR A 33 -0.45 23.15 2.08
C THR A 33 -0.03 21.74 2.44
N GLN A 34 1.28 21.47 2.38
CA GLN A 34 1.78 20.15 2.73
C GLN A 34 1.54 19.89 4.23
N ARG A 35 0.95 18.74 4.54
CA ARG A 35 0.63 18.28 5.89
C ARG A 35 1.68 17.28 6.32
N GLY A 36 2.69 17.77 7.06
CA GLY A 36 3.83 16.98 7.52
C GLY A 36 4.98 16.93 6.50
N LEU A 37 6.03 16.17 6.83
CA LEU A 37 7.14 15.89 5.92
C LEU A 37 6.74 14.83 4.87
N ASP A 38 7.61 14.67 3.87
CA ASP A 38 7.52 13.59 2.88
C ASP A 38 7.59 12.23 3.61
N ILE A 39 6.78 11.27 3.15
CA ILE A 39 6.84 9.88 3.61
C ILE A 39 7.73 9.12 2.62
N GLU A 40 8.94 8.77 3.06
CA GLU A 40 9.96 8.18 2.20
C GLU A 40 9.84 6.65 2.07
N GLY A 41 10.16 6.14 0.87
CA GLY A 41 10.40 4.72 0.64
C GLY A 41 11.66 4.23 1.37
N GLU A 42 11.81 2.91 1.50
CA GLU A 42 12.86 2.32 2.35
C GLU A 42 14.18 2.13 1.62
N ALA A 43 14.12 1.58 0.40
CA ALA A 43 15.29 1.27 -0.41
C ALA A 43 15.08 1.58 -1.88
N GLY A 44 16.19 1.69 -2.61
CA GLY A 44 16.16 1.92 -4.05
C GLY A 44 15.42 0.81 -4.81
N ASN A 45 14.68 1.21 -5.84
CA ASN A 45 13.84 0.39 -6.71
C ASN A 45 12.56 -0.21 -6.10
N ASP A 46 12.27 0.04 -4.82
CA ASP A 46 11.03 -0.44 -4.18
C ASP A 46 9.77 0.17 -4.81
N ARG A 47 9.91 1.38 -5.37
CA ARG A 47 8.83 2.19 -5.95
C ARG A 47 7.69 2.45 -4.96
N PHE A 48 8.04 2.89 -3.75
CA PHE A 48 7.09 3.29 -2.72
C PHE A 48 6.20 4.44 -3.22
N GLY A 49 4.90 4.35 -2.96
CA GLY A 49 3.91 5.25 -3.56
C GLY A 49 3.32 4.71 -4.87
N ARG A 50 3.56 3.45 -5.26
CA ARG A 50 2.90 2.85 -6.43
C ARG A 50 1.38 2.95 -6.35
N SER A 51 0.84 2.76 -5.16
CA SER A 51 -0.58 2.86 -4.86
C SER A 51 -0.75 3.56 -3.52
N VAL A 52 -1.82 4.34 -3.38
CA VAL A 52 -2.16 5.07 -2.15
C VAL A 52 -3.66 4.99 -1.90
N SER A 53 -4.08 5.00 -0.64
CA SER A 53 -5.48 5.12 -0.23
C SER A 53 -5.58 5.89 1.08
N LEU A 54 -6.52 6.83 1.18
CA LEU A 54 -6.79 7.61 2.39
C LEU A 54 -8.13 7.17 3.00
N SER A 55 -8.20 7.11 4.33
CA SER A 55 -9.46 7.06 5.09
C SER A 55 -10.32 8.31 4.83
N SER A 56 -11.63 8.26 5.12
CA SER A 56 -12.55 9.37 4.86
C SER A 56 -12.21 10.66 5.62
N SER A 57 -11.62 10.55 6.81
CA SER A 57 -11.11 11.67 7.62
C SER A 57 -9.75 12.20 7.15
N GLY A 58 -9.09 11.48 6.22
CA GLY A 58 -7.74 11.80 5.76
C GLY A 58 -6.65 11.66 6.85
N THR A 59 -6.89 10.85 7.89
CA THR A 59 -5.93 10.65 9.00
C THR A 59 -5.20 9.31 8.96
N ILE A 60 -5.66 8.35 8.15
CA ILE A 60 -4.99 7.08 7.87
C ILE A 60 -4.67 7.01 6.38
N LEU A 61 -3.44 6.66 6.05
CA LEU A 61 -2.92 6.53 4.68
C LEU A 61 -2.28 5.16 4.52
N ALA A 62 -2.73 4.36 3.55
CA ALA A 62 -2.04 3.16 3.10
C ALA A 62 -1.22 3.47 1.85
N VAL A 63 -0.01 2.92 1.78
CA VAL A 63 0.92 3.10 0.65
C VAL A 63 1.54 1.76 0.27
N GLY A 64 1.50 1.43 -1.02
CA GLY A 64 2.15 0.24 -1.56
C GLY A 64 3.52 0.51 -2.19
N ALA A 65 4.42 -0.47 -2.11
CA ALA A 65 5.66 -0.52 -2.89
C ALA A 65 5.83 -1.93 -3.45
N LEU A 66 5.56 -2.07 -4.75
CA LEU A 66 5.40 -3.37 -5.39
C LEU A 66 6.71 -4.17 -5.57
N PHE A 67 7.87 -3.54 -5.35
CA PHE A 67 9.18 -4.17 -5.58
C PHE A 67 10.03 -4.23 -4.32
N ASN A 68 9.47 -3.84 -3.18
CA ASN A 68 10.15 -4.04 -1.90
C ASN A 68 10.43 -5.52 -1.65
N ASN A 69 11.51 -5.78 -0.91
CA ASN A 69 12.08 -7.11 -0.73
C ASN A 69 11.89 -7.71 0.67
N GLY A 70 11.08 -7.08 1.54
CA GLY A 70 10.87 -7.51 2.93
C GLY A 70 10.35 -8.95 3.07
N GLY A 71 9.43 -9.36 2.18
CA GLY A 71 8.90 -10.73 2.08
C GLY A 71 9.66 -11.66 1.12
N GLY A 72 10.79 -11.22 0.55
CA GLY A 72 11.54 -11.91 -0.50
C GLY A 72 11.67 -11.07 -1.78
N SER A 73 12.45 -11.54 -2.75
CA SER A 73 12.78 -10.72 -3.93
C SER A 73 11.53 -10.24 -4.68
N ASN A 74 11.36 -8.92 -4.78
CA ASN A 74 10.20 -8.26 -5.38
C ASN A 74 8.85 -8.80 -4.89
N SER A 75 8.77 -9.29 -3.63
CA SER A 75 7.49 -9.69 -3.04
C SER A 75 6.52 -8.52 -2.97
N GLY A 76 7.08 -7.31 -2.84
CA GLY A 76 6.33 -6.09 -2.56
C GLY A 76 5.85 -6.06 -1.11
N HIS A 77 5.32 -4.90 -0.72
CA HIS A 77 4.70 -4.70 0.59
C HIS A 77 3.71 -3.52 0.55
N ALA A 78 2.95 -3.37 1.63
CA ALA A 78 2.22 -2.15 1.95
C ALA A 78 2.53 -1.68 3.38
N ARG A 79 2.54 -0.35 3.58
CA ARG A 79 2.69 0.30 4.88
C ARG A 79 1.52 1.22 5.14
N VAL A 80 1.15 1.39 6.40
CA VAL A 80 0.04 2.24 6.80
C VAL A 80 0.51 3.27 7.81
N PHE A 81 0.13 4.52 7.58
CA PHE A 81 0.54 5.67 8.36
C PHE A 81 -0.66 6.36 8.98
N ARG A 82 -0.47 6.89 10.18
CA ARG A 82 -1.45 7.70 10.90
C ARG A 82 -0.91 9.11 11.08
N TRP A 83 -1.75 10.10 10.79
CA TRP A 83 -1.48 11.49 11.13
C TRP A 83 -1.60 11.70 12.64
N THR A 84 -0.53 12.19 13.27
CA THR A 84 -0.46 12.45 14.72
C THR A 84 -0.88 13.87 15.10
N GLY A 85 -1.12 14.73 14.12
CA GLY A 85 -1.22 16.18 14.32
C GLY A 85 0.05 16.94 13.90
N THR A 86 1.19 16.24 13.86
CA THR A 86 2.50 16.82 13.49
C THR A 86 3.27 16.00 12.45
N SER A 87 3.05 14.68 12.42
CA SER A 87 3.81 13.74 11.58
C SER A 87 2.91 12.62 11.05
N TRP A 88 3.40 11.93 10.02
CA TRP A 88 2.84 10.67 9.54
C TRP A 88 3.67 9.53 10.11
N ASP A 89 3.10 8.84 11.09
CA ASP A 89 3.79 7.76 11.80
C ASP A 89 3.23 6.43 11.33
N GLN A 90 4.10 5.47 11.04
CA GLN A 90 3.68 4.13 10.65
C GLN A 90 2.95 3.44 11.81
N ILE A 91 1.85 2.75 11.51
CA ILE A 91 1.04 1.98 12.47
C ILE A 91 1.05 0.50 12.13
N GLY A 92 1.60 -0.30 13.05
CA GLY A 92 1.85 -1.72 12.83
C GLY A 92 3.10 -1.99 11.99
N ARG A 93 3.45 -3.26 11.85
CA ARG A 93 4.55 -3.71 10.97
C ARG A 93 4.18 -3.60 9.49
N ASP A 94 5.19 -3.75 8.64
CA ASP A 94 5.03 -3.87 7.20
C ASP A 94 4.15 -5.08 6.84
N LEU A 95 3.38 -4.92 5.77
CA LEU A 95 2.53 -5.96 5.21
C LEU A 95 3.21 -6.54 3.97
N ASP A 96 4.17 -7.43 4.21
CA ASP A 96 4.96 -8.07 3.17
C ASP A 96 4.15 -9.05 2.31
N GLY A 97 4.47 -9.06 1.01
CA GLY A 97 3.96 -10.05 0.07
C GLY A 97 4.37 -11.48 0.49
N PRO A 98 3.48 -12.48 0.32
CA PRO A 98 3.72 -13.83 0.82
C PRO A 98 4.77 -14.62 0.03
N SER A 99 5.14 -14.20 -1.17
CA SER A 99 6.05 -14.89 -2.07
C SER A 99 6.84 -13.92 -2.96
N SER A 100 7.96 -14.39 -3.49
CA SER A 100 8.79 -13.59 -4.38
C SER A 100 8.06 -13.27 -5.68
N SER A 101 8.25 -12.04 -6.18
CA SER A 101 7.63 -11.51 -7.41
C SER A 101 6.11 -11.31 -7.37
N ASP A 102 5.45 -11.42 -6.21
CA ASP A 102 3.99 -11.23 -6.08
C ASP A 102 3.52 -9.83 -6.44
N ARG A 103 4.41 -8.84 -6.31
CA ARG A 103 4.12 -7.41 -6.45
C ARG A 103 3.03 -6.93 -5.50
N PHE A 104 3.01 -7.46 -4.28
CA PHE A 104 2.09 -7.05 -3.25
C PHE A 104 2.21 -5.54 -2.98
N GLY A 105 1.07 -4.86 -2.79
CA GLY A 105 1.03 -3.40 -2.76
C GLY A 105 0.94 -2.75 -4.14
N SER A 106 0.74 -3.51 -5.22
CA SER A 106 0.45 -2.93 -6.54
C SER A 106 -0.88 -2.17 -6.55
N SER A 107 -1.83 -2.59 -5.71
CA SER A 107 -3.03 -1.85 -5.35
C SER A 107 -3.31 -1.92 -3.84
N VAL A 108 -3.87 -0.85 -3.29
CA VAL A 108 -4.32 -0.77 -1.89
C VAL A 108 -5.67 -0.07 -1.83
N SER A 109 -6.51 -0.45 -0.86
CA SER A 109 -7.76 0.26 -0.57
C SER A 109 -8.10 0.20 0.90
N LEU A 110 -8.27 1.36 1.53
CA LEU A 110 -8.76 1.50 2.89
C LEU A 110 -10.29 1.63 2.91
N SER A 111 -10.90 1.05 3.94
CA SER A 111 -12.25 1.41 4.39
C SER A 111 -12.33 2.86 4.86
N SER A 112 -13.54 3.42 4.91
CA SER A 112 -13.78 4.79 5.37
C SER A 112 -13.18 5.11 6.75
N SER A 113 -13.33 4.21 7.72
CA SER A 113 -12.77 4.37 9.07
C SER A 113 -11.24 4.22 9.12
N GLY A 114 -10.63 3.70 8.05
CA GLY A 114 -9.22 3.34 8.02
C GLY A 114 -8.87 2.11 8.86
N SER A 115 -9.86 1.33 9.34
CA SER A 115 -9.63 0.14 10.19
C SER A 115 -9.50 -1.17 9.41
N VAL A 116 -9.93 -1.18 8.15
CA VAL A 116 -9.76 -2.30 7.21
C VAL A 116 -8.97 -1.83 5.99
N LEU A 117 -8.02 -2.64 5.55
CA LEU A 117 -7.18 -2.45 4.38
C LEU A 117 -7.23 -3.69 3.49
N ALA A 118 -7.47 -3.54 2.20
CA ALA A 118 -7.23 -4.57 1.20
C ALA A 118 -5.94 -4.24 0.43
N VAL A 119 -5.11 -5.25 0.19
CA VAL A 119 -3.84 -5.13 -0.55
C VAL A 119 -3.79 -6.19 -1.64
N GLY A 120 -3.43 -5.79 -2.85
CA GLY A 120 -3.35 -6.65 -4.02
C GLY A 120 -1.91 -6.86 -4.50
N GLY A 121 -1.68 -8.01 -5.15
CA GLY A 121 -0.47 -8.31 -5.91
C GLY A 121 -0.83 -9.02 -7.22
N ASP A 122 -0.52 -8.40 -8.36
CA ASP A 122 -1.00 -8.85 -9.68
C ASP A 122 -0.16 -10.00 -10.29
N ARG A 123 0.90 -10.42 -9.60
CA ARG A 123 1.88 -11.41 -10.12
C ARG A 123 2.08 -12.61 -9.20
N TYR A 124 1.21 -12.77 -8.21
CA TYR A 124 1.22 -13.94 -7.35
C TYR A 124 1.13 -15.23 -8.15
N ASN A 125 1.95 -16.22 -7.77
CA ASN A 125 2.00 -17.54 -8.37
C ASN A 125 1.65 -18.61 -7.32
N ILE A 126 0.92 -19.64 -7.73
CA ILE A 126 0.61 -20.79 -6.87
C ILE A 126 1.79 -21.76 -6.90
N ASN A 127 2.28 -22.17 -5.72
CA ASN A 127 3.35 -23.16 -5.58
C ASN A 127 3.02 -24.44 -6.39
N GLY A 128 3.96 -24.87 -7.24
CA GLY A 128 3.82 -26.07 -8.07
C GLY A 128 3.29 -25.83 -9.48
N MET A 129 3.01 -24.58 -9.85
CA MET A 129 2.70 -24.19 -11.23
C MET A 129 3.80 -23.27 -11.79
N LEU A 130 4.18 -23.50 -13.05
CA LEU A 130 5.19 -22.69 -13.75
C LEU A 130 4.61 -21.30 -14.04
N SER A 131 4.92 -20.31 -13.20
CA SER A 131 4.66 -18.87 -13.37
C SER A 131 3.35 -18.52 -14.11
N ASN A 132 2.30 -18.20 -13.38
CA ASN A 132 0.96 -18.13 -13.95
C ASN A 132 0.11 -16.95 -13.45
N ASP A 133 0.74 -15.89 -12.90
CA ASP A 133 0.19 -14.54 -12.71
C ASP A 133 -1.30 -14.55 -12.30
N VAL A 134 -1.66 -15.43 -11.36
CA VAL A 134 -3.07 -15.60 -10.97
C VAL A 134 -3.51 -14.39 -10.12
N GLY A 135 -2.55 -13.80 -9.42
CA GLY A 135 -2.77 -12.65 -8.56
C GLY A 135 -3.41 -12.99 -7.22
N ILE A 136 -3.33 -12.06 -6.29
CA ILE A 136 -3.77 -12.21 -4.90
C ILE A 136 -4.37 -10.91 -4.37
N ALA A 137 -5.37 -11.04 -3.50
CA ALA A 137 -5.83 -9.98 -2.61
C ALA A 137 -5.88 -10.50 -1.17
N ARG A 138 -5.36 -9.70 -0.23
CA ARG A 138 -5.41 -9.97 1.20
C ARG A 138 -6.05 -8.80 1.92
N VAL A 139 -6.97 -9.10 2.82
CA VAL A 139 -7.69 -8.12 3.64
C VAL A 139 -7.15 -8.16 5.06
N PHE A 140 -6.92 -7.00 5.66
CA PHE A 140 -6.41 -6.85 7.01
C PHE A 140 -7.33 -5.93 7.83
N GLY A 141 -7.51 -6.27 9.10
CA GLY A 141 -8.14 -5.43 10.11
C GLY A 141 -7.11 -4.94 11.12
N PHE A 142 -7.20 -3.69 11.54
CA PHE A 142 -6.36 -3.13 12.59
C PHE A 142 -6.98 -3.38 13.97
N ASP A 143 -6.27 -4.06 14.87
CA ASP A 143 -6.76 -4.44 16.20
C ASP A 143 -6.48 -3.38 17.29
N GLY A 144 -5.88 -2.25 16.91
CA GLY A 144 -5.41 -1.21 17.83
C GLY A 144 -3.89 -1.19 17.99
N ASN A 145 -3.20 -2.28 17.65
CA ASN A 145 -1.76 -2.44 17.75
C ASN A 145 -1.10 -2.91 16.44
N GLN A 146 -1.70 -3.86 15.74
CA GLN A 146 -1.17 -4.50 14.54
C GLN A 146 -2.25 -4.68 13.47
N TRP A 147 -1.82 -4.87 12.23
CA TRP A 147 -2.68 -5.33 11.13
C TRP A 147 -2.73 -6.85 11.12
N VAL A 148 -3.93 -7.39 11.23
CA VAL A 148 -4.19 -8.83 11.27
C VAL A 148 -5.01 -9.22 10.06
N GLN A 149 -4.59 -10.28 9.36
CA GLN A 149 -5.31 -10.76 8.19
C GLN A 149 -6.73 -11.23 8.57
N MET A 150 -7.71 -10.81 7.78
CA MET A 150 -9.12 -11.17 7.90
C MET A 150 -9.44 -12.29 6.90
N GLY A 151 -9.55 -13.52 7.40
CA GLY A 151 -9.86 -14.69 6.57
C GLY A 151 -8.67 -15.19 5.77
N GLN A 152 -8.95 -15.99 4.73
CA GLN A 152 -7.93 -16.58 3.86
C GLN A 152 -7.54 -15.63 2.72
N ASP A 153 -6.43 -15.94 2.05
CA ASP A 153 -6.03 -15.24 0.83
C ASP A 153 -7.09 -15.45 -0.27
N ILE A 154 -7.38 -14.39 -1.01
CA ILE A 154 -8.24 -14.45 -2.19
C ILE A 154 -7.30 -14.53 -3.40
N VAL A 155 -7.30 -15.66 -4.10
CA VAL A 155 -6.34 -15.96 -5.18
C VAL A 155 -7.10 -16.17 -6.48
N GLY A 156 -6.54 -15.69 -7.61
CA GLY A 156 -7.07 -16.01 -8.93
C GLY A 156 -7.07 -17.52 -9.20
N MET A 157 -7.98 -17.97 -10.05
CA MET A 157 -8.21 -19.40 -10.31
C MET A 157 -7.72 -19.85 -11.69
N LEU A 158 -7.48 -18.90 -12.61
CA LEU A 158 -6.99 -19.15 -13.96
C LEU A 158 -5.71 -18.37 -14.25
N LEU A 159 -4.98 -18.88 -15.24
CA LEU A 159 -3.74 -18.29 -15.71
C LEU A 159 -3.98 -16.88 -16.26
N GLY A 160 -3.22 -15.92 -15.74
CA GLY A 160 -3.31 -14.52 -16.18
C GLY A 160 -4.51 -13.76 -15.63
N ASP A 161 -5.23 -14.31 -14.65
CA ASP A 161 -6.33 -13.62 -13.95
C ASP A 161 -5.87 -12.27 -13.38
N ARG A 162 -4.61 -12.18 -12.93
CA ARG A 162 -4.02 -10.97 -12.33
C ARG A 162 -4.95 -10.34 -11.29
N LEU A 163 -5.57 -11.19 -10.47
CA LEU A 163 -6.41 -10.75 -9.37
C LEU A 163 -5.61 -9.79 -8.47
N GLY A 164 -6.29 -8.79 -7.88
CA GLY A 164 -5.62 -7.78 -7.07
C GLY A 164 -4.89 -6.70 -7.86
N PHE A 165 -4.97 -6.70 -9.20
CA PHE A 165 -4.48 -5.59 -10.02
C PHE A 165 -5.12 -4.24 -9.64
N ALA A 166 -6.40 -4.24 -9.28
CA ALA A 166 -7.11 -3.10 -8.73
C ALA A 166 -8.08 -3.58 -7.65
N LEU A 167 -8.22 -2.79 -6.58
CA LEU A 167 -9.08 -3.08 -5.44
C LEU A 167 -9.84 -1.82 -5.03
N SER A 168 -11.04 -2.02 -4.48
CA SER A 168 -11.80 -0.97 -3.80
C SER A 168 -12.58 -1.59 -2.65
N LEU A 169 -12.39 -1.04 -1.46
CA LEU A 169 -13.31 -1.18 -0.33
C LEU A 169 -14.32 -0.05 -0.39
N SER A 170 -15.54 -0.32 0.08
CA SER A 170 -16.55 0.72 0.24
C SER A 170 -16.09 1.77 1.26
N ALA A 171 -16.31 3.03 0.89
CA ALA A 171 -16.17 4.20 1.76
C ALA A 171 -17.56 4.65 2.23
#